data_AF-A0A1E4QZ07-F1
#
_entry.id   AF-A0A1E4QZ07-F1
#
_cell.length_a   1.000
_cell.length_b   1.000
_cell.length_c   1.000
_cell.angle_alpha   90.00
_cell.angle_beta   90.00
_cell.angle_gamma   90.00
#
_symmetry.space_group_name_H-M   'P 1'
#
loop_
_entity.id
_entity.type
_entity.pdbx_description
1 polymer ?
#
loop_
_entity_poly.entity_id
_entity_poly.type
_entity_poly.pdbx_seq_one_letter_code
_entity_poly.pdbx_strand_id
1 'polypeptide(L)'
;MKEKNVILQPAKKNRRKIIRSILQLIVVVFLAVVLIKAVFLTDKRFAEAVPLNNKEGFIALSYFGVSRNDSPKYVSKKNLEEQLTLLEKQGYQTITQQDILDFYQKNKPLPEKALFLSFEDGRTDSSIFAQNIMEKLNYKATMFTYADKMDTRDHKFLKPKDLKLMEKSGYWELGSNGYRLTYINIFNDKGQSLGMIDENNIPNKTTIEYYNHYLMDFIRNQYMIPSETRQEMEIRIKKDYKLMQDIYQQEFGKVPKAYAIMHANSLYNNMDPLVQSANDKEIKDKFLMHFNRELSAYNDKDSDLYNLNRLQVSPYWSTNHVMMKIRQASNQNVEFKIGDPALAQKWHTVNGAAEFDQNKVILTSAPSSEGRILLKETMPQQYNANFTFKGNVVGEQAFYVNYDDKTNSYLRIALIDNELVVSEKLPASDIVEKARFPLNEIKWNEEEYAFNKATVYTYQDTQKGSRIVEEEYPRNLRKNRVFNIAVNKDKINIDVDNVLSETIQINPSLHGSQIGFGALFSHKDTSHEQYADDIYDTLIEDILITDRKDQTIFTNQYTNFEKVKYKSTTLFNHVVDFFIETF
;
A
#
# COMPACT_ATOMS: atom_id res chain seq x y z
N MET A 1 81.65 17.78 -18.70
CA MET A 1 80.45 17.77 -17.82
C MET A 1 79.88 19.18 -17.77
N LYS A 2 78.62 19.40 -18.18
CA LYS A 2 77.95 20.71 -18.08
C LYS A 2 77.10 20.72 -16.82
N GLU A 3 77.47 21.55 -15.84
CA GLU A 3 76.65 21.84 -14.67
C GLU A 3 75.36 22.55 -15.11
N LYS A 4 74.20 21.93 -14.83
CA LYS A 4 72.90 22.60 -14.97
C LYS A 4 72.63 23.41 -13.71
N ASN A 5 72.82 24.73 -13.80
CA ASN A 5 72.32 25.68 -12.81
C ASN A 5 70.78 25.61 -12.75
N VAL A 6 70.24 25.07 -11.66
CA VAL A 6 68.80 25.11 -11.37
C VAL A 6 68.50 26.47 -10.74
N ILE A 7 68.03 27.41 -11.54
CA ILE A 7 67.53 28.70 -11.05
C ILE A 7 66.19 28.43 -10.35
N LEU A 8 66.22 28.33 -9.02
CA LEU A 8 65.02 28.36 -8.19
C LEU A 8 64.37 29.74 -8.38
N GLN A 9 63.16 29.79 -8.95
CA GLN A 9 62.35 31.01 -9.07
C GLN A 9 61.32 31.08 -7.92
N PRO A 10 61.71 31.53 -6.71
CA PRO A 10 60.82 31.55 -5.54
C PRO A 10 59.57 32.41 -5.76
N ALA A 11 59.64 33.46 -6.59
CA ALA A 11 58.50 34.31 -6.92
C ALA A 11 57.36 33.56 -7.65
N LYS A 12 57.68 32.66 -8.60
CA LYS A 12 56.69 31.84 -9.31
C LYS A 12 56.08 30.78 -8.39
N LYS A 13 56.88 30.17 -7.51
CA LYS A 13 56.44 29.20 -6.50
C LYS A 13 55.51 29.88 -5.47
N ASN A 14 55.85 31.08 -5.01
CA ASN A 14 55.04 31.86 -4.08
C ASN A 14 53.72 32.31 -4.71
N ARG A 15 53.70 32.75 -5.98
CA ARG A 15 52.44 33.07 -6.69
C ARG A 15 51.51 31.86 -6.80
N ARG A 16 52.04 30.67 -7.16
CA ARG A 16 51.24 29.43 -7.19
C ARG A 16 50.72 29.04 -5.81
N LYS A 17 51.51 29.24 -4.75
CA LYS A 17 51.09 28.98 -3.36
C LYS A 17 49.97 29.94 -2.92
N ILE A 18 50.06 31.22 -3.27
CA ILE A 18 49.03 32.22 -2.97
C ILE A 18 47.74 31.88 -3.72
N ILE A 19 47.81 31.62 -5.03
CA ILE A 19 46.64 31.24 -5.84
C ILE A 19 45.97 29.96 -5.27
N ARG A 20 46.77 28.94 -4.91
CA ARG A 20 46.24 27.71 -4.29
C ARG A 20 45.56 27.99 -2.96
N SER A 21 46.14 28.88 -2.14
CA SER A 21 45.57 29.23 -0.83
C SER A 21 44.27 30.01 -0.97
N ILE A 22 44.17 30.90 -1.96
CA ILE A 22 42.92 31.62 -2.30
C ILE A 22 41.84 30.64 -2.76
N LEU A 23 42.17 29.71 -3.67
CA LEU A 23 41.25 28.66 -4.10
C LEU A 23 40.77 27.78 -2.94
N GLN A 24 41.67 27.38 -2.05
CA GLN A 24 41.32 26.60 -0.86
C GLN A 24 40.38 27.39 0.07
N LEU A 25 40.63 28.69 0.26
CA LEU A 25 39.76 29.56 1.06
C LEU A 25 38.36 29.68 0.43
N ILE A 26 38.27 29.84 -0.89
CA ILE A 26 36.99 29.90 -1.60
C ILE A 26 36.20 28.60 -1.40
N VAL A 27 36.85 27.43 -1.49
CA VAL A 27 36.20 26.14 -1.25
C VAL A 27 35.71 26.02 0.19
N VAL A 28 36.52 26.41 1.17
CA VAL A 28 36.13 26.37 2.59
C VAL A 28 34.96 27.30 2.86
N VAL A 29 34.98 28.53 2.33
CA VAL A 29 33.88 29.49 2.47
C VAL A 29 32.61 28.96 1.79
N PHE A 30 32.73 28.38 0.59
CA PHE A 30 31.59 27.76 -0.08
C PHE A 30 30.98 26.61 0.74
N LEU A 31 31.81 25.72 1.27
CA LEU A 31 31.36 24.63 2.14
C LEU A 31 30.71 25.15 3.42
N ALA A 32 31.27 26.20 4.03
CA ALA A 32 30.68 26.85 5.21
C ALA A 32 29.33 27.49 4.89
N VAL A 33 29.18 28.15 3.74
CA VAL A 33 27.89 28.71 3.29
C VAL A 33 26.86 27.62 3.02
N VAL A 34 27.26 26.50 2.42
CA VAL A 34 26.39 25.33 2.22
C VAL A 34 25.96 24.74 3.56
N LEU A 35 26.88 24.57 4.51
CA LEU A 35 26.59 24.12 5.88
C LEU A 35 25.66 25.08 6.62
N ILE A 36 25.92 26.39 6.56
CA ILE A 36 25.05 27.40 7.17
C ILE A 36 23.67 27.38 6.53
N LYS A 37 23.58 27.25 5.20
CA LYS A 37 22.29 27.14 4.52
C LYS A 37 21.54 25.86 4.92
N ALA A 38 22.23 24.73 5.01
CA ALA A 38 21.63 23.46 5.39
C ALA A 38 21.14 23.44 6.85
N VAL A 39 21.92 24.04 7.77
CA VAL A 39 21.67 23.98 9.22
C VAL A 39 20.78 25.13 9.72
N PHE A 40 20.88 26.33 9.13
CA PHE A 40 20.23 27.54 9.65
C PHE A 40 19.23 28.19 8.68
N LEU A 41 19.26 27.87 7.38
CA LEU A 41 18.33 28.39 6.37
C LEU A 41 17.49 27.28 5.73
N THR A 42 17.40 26.11 6.36
CA THR A 42 16.24 25.24 6.15
C THR A 42 15.04 26.05 6.60
N ASP A 43 14.25 26.53 5.63
CA ASP A 43 13.03 27.28 5.90
C ASP A 43 12.24 26.54 6.96
N LYS A 44 12.23 27.06 8.19
CA LYS A 44 11.18 26.73 9.14
C LYS A 44 9.93 27.26 8.49
N ARG A 45 9.23 26.40 7.74
CA ARG A 45 7.88 26.67 7.26
C ARG A 45 7.07 26.99 8.51
N PHE A 46 6.88 28.27 8.79
CA PHE A 46 5.89 28.67 9.77
C PHE A 46 4.56 28.18 9.21
N ALA A 47 3.94 27.22 9.91
CA ALA A 47 2.63 26.72 9.53
C ALA A 47 1.69 27.93 9.46
N GLU A 48 1.16 28.23 8.28
CA GLU A 48 0.02 29.13 8.16
C GLU A 48 -1.08 28.61 9.09
N ALA A 49 -1.74 29.52 9.81
CA ALA A 49 -2.83 29.14 10.70
C ALA A 49 -3.96 28.57 9.85
N VAL A 50 -4.09 27.24 9.83
CA VAL A 50 -5.15 26.57 9.09
C VAL A 50 -6.49 26.84 9.79
N PRO A 51 -7.52 27.32 9.06
CA PRO A 51 -8.85 27.50 9.63
C PRO A 51 -9.42 26.20 10.20
N LEU A 52 -9.95 26.27 11.43
CA LEU A 52 -10.65 25.16 12.09
C LEU A 52 -12.16 25.36 11.94
N ASN A 53 -12.76 24.75 10.93
CA ASN A 53 -14.18 24.93 10.58
C ASN A 53 -14.94 23.59 10.42
N ASN A 54 -14.24 22.47 10.37
CA ASN A 54 -14.83 21.15 10.17
C ASN A 54 -15.39 20.60 11.48
N LYS A 55 -16.70 20.33 11.48
CA LYS A 55 -17.42 19.70 12.60
C LYS A 55 -17.94 18.31 12.26
N GLU A 56 -17.63 17.81 11.05
CA GLU A 56 -18.21 16.59 10.52
C GLU A 56 -17.39 15.35 10.87
N GLY A 57 -16.05 15.44 10.84
CA GLY A 57 -15.22 14.28 11.13
C GLY A 57 -13.80 14.36 10.57
N PHE A 58 -13.10 13.24 10.52
CA PHE A 58 -11.73 13.14 10.00
C PHE A 58 -11.47 11.81 9.30
N ILE A 59 -10.47 11.81 8.42
CA ILE A 59 -9.93 10.61 7.78
C ILE A 59 -8.81 10.05 8.65
N ALA A 60 -8.74 8.74 8.82
CA ALA A 60 -7.68 8.03 9.52
C ALA A 60 -7.06 6.99 8.59
N LEU A 61 -5.75 7.06 8.39
CA LEU A 61 -4.96 6.10 7.62
C LEU A 61 -3.94 5.43 8.54
N SER A 62 -3.74 4.13 8.35
CA SER A 62 -2.64 3.40 8.97
C SER A 62 -1.80 2.65 7.95
N TYR A 63 -0.51 2.51 8.25
CA TYR A 63 0.45 1.76 7.45
C TYR A 63 1.07 0.69 8.32
N PHE A 64 0.89 -0.58 7.94
CA PHE A 64 1.43 -1.72 8.70
C PHE A 64 2.97 -1.70 8.75
N GLY A 65 3.59 -1.32 7.64
CA GLY A 65 5.03 -1.06 7.57
C GLY A 65 5.42 -0.37 6.27
N VAL A 66 6.64 0.17 6.24
CA VAL A 66 7.21 0.82 5.07
C VAL A 66 8.49 0.10 4.65
N SER A 67 8.58 -0.29 3.39
CA SER A 67 9.78 -0.89 2.80
C SER A 67 10.53 0.10 1.93
N ARG A 68 11.80 -0.18 1.65
CA ARG A 68 12.60 0.65 0.75
C ARG A 68 12.05 0.62 -0.68
N ASN A 69 11.77 -0.58 -1.18
CA ASN A 69 11.27 -0.86 -2.53
C ASN A 69 9.92 -1.57 -2.44
N ASP A 70 9.32 -1.87 -3.59
CA ASP A 70 8.07 -2.60 -3.67
C ASP A 70 8.19 -3.95 -2.96
N SER A 71 7.18 -4.27 -2.14
CA SER A 71 7.12 -5.45 -1.31
C SER A 71 5.70 -5.98 -1.28
N PRO A 72 5.48 -7.30 -1.24
CA PRO A 72 4.15 -7.86 -1.03
C PRO A 72 3.61 -7.60 0.39
N LYS A 73 4.48 -7.24 1.34
CA LYS A 73 4.16 -7.08 2.77
C LYS A 73 3.97 -5.63 3.22
N TYR A 74 4.69 -4.69 2.62
CA TYR A 74 4.77 -3.31 3.09
C TYR A 74 4.67 -2.30 1.96
N VAL A 75 4.08 -1.14 2.24
CA VAL A 75 4.02 -0.03 1.29
C VAL A 75 5.43 0.48 1.04
N SER A 76 5.83 0.63 -0.22
CA SER A 76 7.16 1.17 -0.52
C SER A 76 7.27 2.65 -0.16
N LYS A 77 8.46 3.10 0.24
CA LYS A 77 8.74 4.50 0.55
C LYS A 77 8.28 5.44 -0.56
N LYS A 78 8.52 5.06 -1.82
CA LYS A 78 8.07 5.83 -2.99
C LYS A 78 6.56 6.00 -2.99
N ASN A 79 5.81 4.90 -2.85
CA ASN A 79 4.35 4.93 -2.88
C ASN A 79 3.78 5.72 -1.69
N LEU A 80 4.34 5.55 -0.49
CA LEU A 80 3.98 6.35 0.68
C LEU A 80 4.18 7.86 0.43
N GLU A 81 5.34 8.25 -0.13
CA GLU A 81 5.62 9.66 -0.43
C GLU A 81 4.63 10.22 -1.45
N GLU A 82 4.30 9.46 -2.49
CA GLU A 82 3.33 9.89 -3.52
C GLU A 82 1.92 10.05 -2.96
N GLN A 83 1.46 9.10 -2.15
CA GLN A 83 0.15 9.14 -1.48
C GLN A 83 0.03 10.36 -0.58
N LEU A 84 1.00 10.56 0.32
CA LEU A 84 0.96 11.66 1.28
C LEU A 84 1.18 13.03 0.63
N THR A 85 2.02 13.11 -0.40
CA THR A 85 2.22 14.36 -1.16
C THR A 85 0.94 14.77 -1.89
N LEU A 86 0.18 13.83 -2.43
CA LEU A 86 -1.09 14.15 -3.07
C LEU A 86 -2.12 14.66 -2.06
N LEU A 87 -2.20 14.04 -0.88
CA LEU A 87 -3.05 14.52 0.20
C LEU A 87 -2.65 15.94 0.63
N GLU A 88 -1.35 16.21 0.82
CA GLU A 88 -0.86 17.53 1.24
C GLU A 88 -1.21 18.62 0.22
N LYS A 89 -0.96 18.37 -1.07
CA LYS A 89 -1.30 19.29 -2.16
C LYS A 89 -2.78 19.65 -2.23
N GLN A 90 -3.64 18.76 -1.78
CA GLN A 90 -5.09 18.96 -1.76
C GLN A 90 -5.60 19.60 -0.47
N GLY A 91 -4.71 19.97 0.45
CA GLY A 91 -5.03 20.65 1.69
C GLY A 91 -5.32 19.73 2.88
N TYR A 92 -5.01 18.43 2.80
CA TYR A 92 -5.09 17.58 3.98
C TYR A 92 -4.10 18.02 5.05
N GLN A 93 -4.55 18.03 6.29
CA GLN A 93 -3.77 18.48 7.44
C GLN A 93 -3.80 17.40 8.50
N THR A 94 -2.60 17.00 8.94
CA THR A 94 -2.51 15.99 9.99
C THR A 94 -2.97 16.53 11.33
N ILE A 95 -3.83 15.79 12.02
CA ILE A 95 -4.33 16.13 13.36
C ILE A 95 -3.63 15.29 14.42
N THR A 96 -3.48 15.84 15.62
CA THR A 96 -2.89 15.13 16.76
C THR A 96 -3.91 14.27 17.47
N GLN A 97 -3.43 13.34 18.31
CA GLN A 97 -4.27 12.60 19.24
C GLN A 97 -5.07 13.54 20.16
N GLN A 98 -4.52 14.69 20.54
CA GLN A 98 -5.24 15.67 21.34
C GLN A 98 -6.35 16.38 20.56
N ASP A 99 -6.15 16.65 19.27
CA ASP A 99 -7.20 17.26 18.44
C ASP A 99 -8.40 16.33 18.28
N ILE A 100 -8.18 15.02 18.17
CA ILE A 100 -9.26 14.01 18.17
C ILE A 100 -10.03 14.05 19.48
N LEU A 101 -9.34 14.05 20.62
CA LEU A 101 -10.00 14.13 21.94
C LEU A 101 -10.78 15.44 22.09
N ASP A 102 -10.19 16.57 21.70
CA ASP A 102 -10.86 17.88 21.76
C ASP A 102 -12.07 17.94 20.81
N PHE A 103 -12.01 17.28 19.65
CA PHE A 103 -13.12 17.19 18.70
C PHE A 103 -14.32 16.49 19.34
N TYR A 104 -14.15 15.27 19.85
CA TYR A 104 -15.27 14.51 20.45
C TYR A 104 -15.72 15.05 21.82
N GLN A 105 -14.79 15.50 22.66
CA GLN A 105 -15.11 15.84 24.06
C GLN A 105 -15.46 17.32 24.26
N LYS A 106 -14.93 18.21 23.41
CA LYS A 106 -15.08 19.67 23.54
C LYS A 106 -15.77 20.29 22.34
N ASN A 107 -16.17 19.50 21.34
CA ASN A 107 -16.72 19.99 20.07
C ASN A 107 -15.80 20.99 19.37
N LYS A 108 -14.47 20.87 19.55
CA LYS A 108 -13.49 21.73 18.90
C LYS A 108 -13.44 21.37 17.41
N PRO A 109 -13.67 22.31 16.49
CA PRO A 109 -13.58 22.02 15.07
C PRO A 109 -12.17 21.59 14.66
N LEU A 110 -12.10 20.75 13.63
CA LEU A 110 -10.87 20.29 12.99
C LEU A 110 -10.59 21.13 11.72
N PRO A 111 -9.41 20.96 11.08
CA PRO A 111 -9.21 21.39 9.71
C PRO A 111 -10.23 20.75 8.74
N GLU A 112 -10.54 21.45 7.66
CA GLU A 112 -11.48 20.98 6.62
C GLU A 112 -11.17 19.57 6.13
N LYS A 113 -9.90 19.30 5.81
CA LYS A 113 -9.39 17.99 5.41
C LYS A 113 -8.51 17.37 6.50
N ALA A 114 -9.11 17.13 7.66
CA ALA A 114 -8.43 16.54 8.80
C ALA A 114 -8.00 15.09 8.54
N LEU A 115 -6.73 14.78 8.80
CA LEU A 115 -6.10 13.47 8.60
C LEU A 115 -5.41 12.99 9.88
N PHE A 116 -5.84 11.87 10.44
CA PHE A 116 -5.05 11.12 11.41
C PHE A 116 -4.16 10.12 10.66
N LEU A 117 -2.85 10.25 10.80
CA LEU A 117 -1.89 9.37 10.15
C LEU A 117 -1.22 8.47 11.19
N SER A 118 -1.10 7.18 10.91
CA SER A 118 -0.47 6.24 11.84
C SER A 118 0.34 5.13 11.16
N PHE A 119 1.26 4.57 11.93
CA PHE A 119 2.10 3.44 11.57
C PHE A 119 2.02 2.40 12.68
N GLU A 120 2.01 1.12 12.33
CA GLU A 120 1.77 0.01 13.28
C GLU A 120 3.07 -0.75 13.61
N ASP A 121 3.00 -1.63 14.61
CA ASP A 121 4.02 -2.57 15.08
C ASP A 121 5.30 -1.96 15.67
N GLY A 122 5.54 -0.66 15.56
CA GLY A 122 6.72 0.00 16.11
C GLY A 122 7.99 -0.33 15.34
N ARG A 123 7.89 -0.50 14.03
CA ARG A 123 9.00 -0.96 13.20
C ARG A 123 10.05 0.12 12.96
N THR A 124 11.32 -0.28 13.05
CA THR A 124 12.48 0.58 12.80
C THR A 124 12.53 1.04 11.34
N ASP A 125 12.23 0.16 10.38
CA ASP A 125 12.22 0.50 8.95
C ASP A 125 11.20 1.60 8.61
N SER A 126 10.03 1.52 9.21
CA SER A 126 8.92 2.43 9.00
C SER A 126 9.26 3.82 9.50
N SER A 127 9.89 3.92 10.67
CA SER A 127 10.46 5.17 11.16
C SER A 127 11.50 5.75 10.19
N ILE A 128 12.49 4.95 9.77
CA ILE A 128 13.57 5.40 8.87
C ILE A 128 13.03 5.94 7.54
N PHE A 129 12.08 5.23 6.93
CA PHE A 129 11.58 5.58 5.60
C PHE A 129 10.50 6.68 5.64
N ALA A 130 9.73 6.79 6.72
CA ALA A 130 8.69 7.81 6.86
C ALA A 130 9.20 9.15 7.42
N GLN A 131 10.23 9.18 8.27
CA GLN A 131 10.70 10.39 8.96
C GLN A 131 10.92 11.58 8.01
N ASN A 132 11.70 11.38 6.96
CA ASN A 132 12.01 12.45 5.99
C ASN A 132 10.76 12.92 5.22
N ILE A 133 9.77 12.03 5.03
CA ILE A 133 8.51 12.37 4.38
C ILE A 133 7.68 13.25 5.32
N MET A 134 7.58 12.88 6.60
CA MET A 134 6.89 13.69 7.62
C MET A 134 7.48 15.09 7.72
N GLU A 135 8.81 15.20 7.77
CA GLU A 135 9.52 16.48 7.79
C GLU A 135 9.26 17.32 6.55
N LYS A 136 9.36 16.72 5.36
CA LYS A 136 9.15 17.41 4.08
C LYS A 136 7.73 17.95 3.92
N LEU A 137 6.74 17.19 4.36
CA LEU A 137 5.32 17.53 4.25
C LEU A 137 4.80 18.29 5.49
N ASN A 138 5.62 18.46 6.53
CA ASN A 138 5.22 18.97 7.83
C ASN A 138 4.00 18.21 8.42
N TYR A 139 4.00 16.90 8.23
CA TYR A 139 2.96 15.99 8.70
C TYR A 139 3.32 15.41 10.07
N LYS A 140 2.31 15.21 10.91
CA LYS A 140 2.42 14.47 12.16
C LYS A 140 1.77 13.10 12.03
N ALA A 141 2.36 12.10 12.69
CA ALA A 141 1.85 10.74 12.72
C ALA A 141 1.92 10.12 14.12
N THR A 142 1.16 9.06 14.34
CA THR A 142 1.27 8.20 15.53
C THR A 142 2.02 6.92 15.19
N MET A 143 3.02 6.54 16.00
CA MET A 143 3.66 5.23 15.95
C MET A 143 3.04 4.33 17.02
N PHE A 144 2.25 3.34 16.62
CA PHE A 144 1.75 2.31 17.53
C PHE A 144 2.82 1.25 17.77
N THR A 145 3.04 0.87 19.04
CA THR A 145 4.11 -0.06 19.41
C THR A 145 3.64 -1.17 20.35
N TYR A 146 4.27 -2.34 20.23
CA TYR A 146 4.16 -3.41 21.24
C TYR A 146 5.16 -3.19 22.37
N ALA A 147 4.68 -3.21 23.62
CA ALA A 147 5.52 -2.93 24.77
C ALA A 147 6.61 -3.99 25.00
N ASP A 148 6.33 -5.27 24.76
CA ASP A 148 7.31 -6.36 24.93
C ASP A 148 8.53 -6.19 24.02
N LYS A 149 8.35 -5.63 22.81
CA LYS A 149 9.43 -5.45 21.83
C LYS A 149 10.45 -4.40 22.24
N MET A 150 10.09 -3.48 23.13
CA MET A 150 10.97 -2.40 23.59
C MET A 150 12.18 -2.91 24.39
N ASP A 151 12.03 -4.04 25.10
CA ASP A 151 13.08 -4.63 25.94
C ASP A 151 13.78 -5.83 25.27
N THR A 152 13.53 -6.06 23.98
CA THR A 152 14.20 -7.13 23.22
C THR A 152 15.51 -6.66 22.58
N ARG A 153 16.37 -7.61 22.19
CA ARG A 153 17.53 -7.36 21.32
C ARG A 153 17.18 -7.28 19.83
N ASP A 154 15.90 -7.44 19.47
CA ASP A 154 15.47 -7.40 18.07
C ASP A 154 15.51 -5.96 17.54
N HIS A 155 16.35 -5.72 16.54
CA HIS A 155 16.54 -4.39 15.93
C HIS A 155 15.44 -4.02 14.93
N LYS A 156 14.54 -4.95 14.59
CA LYS A 156 13.37 -4.68 13.74
C LYS A 156 12.39 -3.71 14.39
N PHE A 157 12.40 -3.62 15.72
CA PHE A 157 11.50 -2.78 16.51
C PHE A 157 12.23 -1.64 17.19
N LEU A 158 11.57 -0.49 17.27
CA LEU A 158 12.05 0.72 17.93
C LEU A 158 12.25 0.48 19.43
N LYS A 159 13.29 1.10 19.99
CA LYS A 159 13.57 1.06 21.44
C LYS A 159 13.12 2.35 22.11
N PRO A 160 12.98 2.38 23.44
CA PRO A 160 12.52 3.59 24.16
C PRO A 160 13.33 4.84 23.85
N LYS A 161 14.64 4.71 23.65
CA LYS A 161 15.51 5.83 23.24
C LYS A 161 15.13 6.39 21.86
N ASP A 162 14.75 5.53 20.92
CA ASP A 162 14.43 5.92 19.54
C ASP A 162 13.06 6.62 19.52
N LEU A 163 12.09 6.06 20.25
CA LEU A 163 10.75 6.63 20.40
C LEU A 163 10.78 8.01 21.06
N LYS A 164 11.61 8.21 22.10
CA LYS A 164 11.82 9.53 22.74
C LYS A 164 12.41 10.54 21.76
N LEU A 165 13.33 10.12 20.89
CA LEU A 165 13.90 10.99 19.85
C LEU A 165 12.86 11.34 18.79
N MET A 166 12.01 10.39 18.40
CA MET A 166 10.89 10.61 17.48
C MET A 166 9.87 11.59 18.05
N GLU A 167 9.43 11.42 19.30
CA GLU A 167 8.54 12.40 19.98
C GLU A 167 9.19 13.79 20.02
N LYS A 168 10.48 13.87 20.36
CA LYS A 168 11.23 15.14 20.42
C LYS A 168 11.36 15.84 19.06
N SER A 169 11.29 15.11 17.95
CA SER A 169 11.30 15.69 16.60
C SER A 169 10.06 16.56 16.32
N GLY A 170 8.96 16.31 17.04
CA GLY A 170 7.69 17.01 16.88
C GLY A 170 6.75 16.43 15.82
N TYR A 171 7.21 15.43 15.04
CA TYR A 171 6.43 14.78 13.98
C TYR A 171 5.74 13.48 14.42
N TRP A 172 6.04 12.98 15.62
CA TRP A 172 5.53 11.69 16.09
C TRP A 172 4.86 11.77 17.45
N GLU A 173 3.72 11.10 17.59
CA GLU A 173 3.10 10.75 18.87
C GLU A 173 3.20 9.24 19.09
N LEU A 174 3.23 8.82 20.36
CA LEU A 174 3.25 7.41 20.73
C LEU A 174 1.83 6.85 20.83
N GLY A 175 1.61 5.65 20.31
CA GLY A 175 0.41 4.82 20.48
C GLY A 175 0.79 3.41 20.92
N SER A 176 -0.19 2.61 21.35
CA SER A 176 0.05 1.21 21.73
C SER A 176 -0.69 0.23 20.81
N ASN A 177 0.00 -0.81 20.34
CA ASN A 177 -0.63 -2.02 19.79
C ASN A 177 -0.88 -3.10 20.86
N GLY A 178 -0.48 -2.85 22.11
CA GLY A 178 -0.66 -3.75 23.25
C GLY A 178 0.67 -4.21 23.84
N TYR A 179 0.62 -5.33 24.55
CA TYR A 179 1.82 -5.89 25.16
C TYR A 179 2.64 -6.70 24.15
N ARG A 180 2.02 -7.67 23.46
CA ARG A 180 2.74 -8.70 22.68
C ARG A 180 2.05 -9.13 21.38
N LEU A 181 2.84 -9.79 20.53
CA LEU A 181 2.38 -10.60 19.39
C LEU A 181 2.48 -12.09 19.71
N THR A 182 1.39 -12.66 20.23
CA THR A 182 1.29 -14.08 20.58
C THR A 182 -0.02 -14.64 20.07
N TYR A 183 0.05 -15.82 19.47
CA TYR A 183 -1.10 -16.53 18.93
C TYR A 183 -1.53 -17.64 19.88
N ILE A 184 -2.84 -17.86 19.96
CA ILE A 184 -3.48 -18.90 20.77
C ILE A 184 -4.41 -19.73 19.90
N ASN A 185 -4.79 -20.90 20.42
CA ASN A 185 -5.74 -21.81 19.80
C ASN A 185 -5.30 -22.24 18.38
N ILE A 186 -4.00 -22.36 18.16
CA ILE A 186 -3.43 -22.54 16.82
C ILE A 186 -3.72 -23.96 16.31
N PHE A 187 -4.15 -24.09 15.06
CA PHE A 187 -4.27 -25.38 14.35
C PHE A 187 -3.56 -25.32 13.01
N ASN A 188 -2.98 -26.44 12.58
CA ASN A 188 -2.42 -26.60 11.23
C ASN A 188 -3.45 -27.10 10.21
N ASP A 189 -3.00 -27.24 8.97
CA ASP A 189 -3.73 -27.78 7.81
C ASP A 189 -4.27 -29.21 7.99
N LYS A 190 -3.80 -29.94 9.00
CA LYS A 190 -4.26 -31.30 9.35
C LYS A 190 -5.22 -31.30 10.53
N GLY A 191 -5.66 -30.13 11.00
CA GLY A 191 -6.51 -30.00 12.17
C GLY A 191 -5.84 -30.37 13.48
N GLN A 192 -4.50 -30.37 13.52
CA GLN A 192 -3.72 -30.64 14.73
C GLN A 192 -3.50 -29.33 15.49
N SER A 193 -3.79 -29.35 16.80
CA SER A 193 -3.54 -28.21 17.68
C SER A 193 -2.05 -28.01 17.89
N LEU A 194 -1.56 -26.80 17.61
CA LEU A 194 -0.21 -26.31 17.93
C LEU A 194 -0.19 -25.49 19.23
N GLY A 195 -1.36 -25.19 19.80
CA GLY A 195 -1.47 -24.52 21.11
C GLY A 195 -1.22 -23.01 21.01
N MET A 196 -0.22 -22.53 21.75
CA MET A 196 0.16 -21.11 21.85
C MET A 196 1.61 -20.93 21.40
N ILE A 197 1.85 -19.97 20.51
CA ILE A 197 3.17 -19.69 19.94
C ILE A 197 3.35 -18.17 19.83
N ASP A 198 4.50 -17.67 20.26
CA ASP A 198 4.90 -16.27 20.03
C ASP A 198 5.31 -16.05 18.57
N GLU A 199 5.03 -14.87 18.00
CA GLU A 199 5.34 -14.55 16.58
C GLU A 199 6.77 -14.88 16.16
N ASN A 200 7.76 -14.59 17.02
CA ASN A 200 9.16 -14.84 16.71
C ASN A 200 9.54 -16.33 16.66
N ASN A 201 8.68 -17.20 17.20
CA ASN A 201 8.89 -18.64 17.28
C ASN A 201 8.07 -19.41 16.24
N ILE A 202 7.30 -18.73 15.38
CA ILE A 202 6.61 -19.39 14.28
C ILE A 202 7.65 -19.79 13.23
N PRO A 203 7.86 -21.10 12.97
CA PRO A 203 8.84 -21.54 12.00
C PRO A 203 8.39 -21.23 10.56
N ASN A 204 7.08 -21.33 10.31
CA ASN A 204 6.47 -21.11 9.01
C ASN A 204 4.97 -20.76 9.20
N LYS A 205 4.51 -19.63 8.63
CA LYS A 205 3.11 -19.19 8.76
C LYS A 205 2.12 -19.99 7.90
N THR A 206 2.55 -20.61 6.80
CA THR A 206 1.70 -21.52 6.00
C THR A 206 1.33 -22.80 6.74
N THR A 207 2.10 -23.16 7.76
CA THR A 207 1.74 -24.30 8.64
C THR A 207 0.61 -23.96 9.62
N ILE A 208 0.20 -22.69 9.71
CA ILE A 208 -0.87 -22.25 10.59
C ILE A 208 -2.14 -22.05 9.76
N GLU A 209 -3.12 -22.89 10.03
CA GLU A 209 -4.42 -22.82 9.39
C GLU A 209 -5.41 -21.95 10.17
N TYR A 210 -5.53 -22.14 11.48
CA TYR A 210 -6.44 -21.37 12.33
C TYR A 210 -5.68 -20.82 13.53
N TYR A 211 -6.00 -19.60 13.96
CA TYR A 211 -5.51 -19.04 15.21
C TYR A 211 -6.39 -17.88 15.71
N ASN A 212 -6.18 -17.49 16.96
CA ASN A 212 -6.59 -16.20 17.52
C ASN A 212 -5.37 -15.47 18.10
N HIS A 213 -5.47 -14.15 18.29
CA HIS A 213 -4.47 -13.44 19.10
C HIS A 213 -4.74 -13.60 20.58
N TYR A 214 -3.69 -13.44 21.39
CA TYR A 214 -3.70 -13.64 22.84
C TYR A 214 -4.88 -12.99 23.56
N LEU A 215 -5.32 -11.80 23.14
CA LEU A 215 -6.43 -11.08 23.77
C LEU A 215 -7.81 -11.37 23.16
N MET A 216 -7.88 -12.15 22.08
CA MET A 216 -9.08 -12.23 21.23
C MET A 216 -10.03 -13.37 21.59
N ASP A 217 -9.62 -14.34 22.42
CA ASP A 217 -10.45 -15.49 22.79
C ASP A 217 -10.02 -16.07 24.15
N PHE A 218 -10.81 -17.02 24.65
CA PHE A 218 -10.39 -17.97 25.68
C PHE A 218 -9.20 -18.81 25.19
N ILE A 219 -8.32 -19.22 26.08
CA ILE A 219 -7.39 -20.33 25.79
C ILE A 219 -8.21 -21.62 25.71
N ARG A 220 -8.10 -22.34 24.60
CA ARG A 220 -8.85 -23.57 24.32
C ARG A 220 -7.90 -24.75 24.16
N ASN A 221 -8.42 -25.96 24.44
CA ASN A 221 -7.69 -27.20 24.19
C ASN A 221 -7.84 -27.64 22.71
N GLN A 222 -7.26 -28.80 22.39
CA GLN A 222 -7.28 -29.38 21.04
C GLN A 222 -8.68 -29.66 20.46
N TYR A 223 -9.74 -29.60 21.29
CA TYR A 223 -11.13 -29.78 20.88
C TYR A 223 -11.93 -28.46 20.87
N MET A 224 -11.26 -27.31 20.91
CA MET A 224 -11.85 -25.97 21.01
C MET A 224 -12.72 -25.73 22.26
N ILE A 225 -12.55 -26.56 23.29
CA ILE A 225 -13.19 -26.38 24.59
C ILE A 225 -12.30 -25.45 25.43
N PRO A 226 -12.84 -24.40 26.08
CA PRO A 226 -12.06 -23.54 26.96
C PRO A 226 -11.29 -24.33 28.03
N SER A 227 -9.99 -24.09 28.11
CA SER A 227 -9.07 -24.65 29.10
C SER A 227 -8.91 -23.74 30.33
N GLU A 228 -9.45 -22.53 30.27
CA GLU A 228 -9.47 -21.58 31.37
C GLU A 228 -10.92 -21.23 31.74
N THR A 229 -11.14 -20.95 33.02
CA THR A 229 -12.40 -20.40 33.51
C THR A 229 -12.53 -18.92 33.14
N ARG A 230 -13.74 -18.37 33.25
CA ARG A 230 -13.98 -16.93 33.09
C ARG A 230 -13.05 -16.07 33.96
N GLN A 231 -12.86 -16.45 35.23
CA GLN A 231 -12.02 -15.67 36.15
C GLN A 231 -10.55 -15.72 35.73
N GLU A 232 -10.05 -16.87 35.29
CA GLU A 232 -8.68 -17.01 34.78
C GLU A 232 -8.46 -16.21 33.50
N MET A 233 -9.44 -16.22 32.58
CA MET A 233 -9.43 -15.40 31.36
C MET A 233 -9.38 -13.90 31.69
N GLU A 234 -10.24 -13.42 32.59
CA GLU A 234 -10.27 -12.02 33.03
C GLU A 234 -8.94 -11.61 33.68
N ILE A 235 -8.35 -12.48 34.52
CA ILE A 235 -7.03 -12.27 35.15
C ILE A 235 -5.93 -12.20 34.08
N ARG A 236 -5.94 -13.11 33.10
CA ARG A 236 -4.95 -13.18 32.02
C ARG A 236 -4.96 -11.93 31.15
N ILE A 237 -6.14 -11.51 30.68
CA ILE A 237 -6.31 -10.30 29.87
C ILE A 237 -5.85 -9.08 30.65
N LYS A 238 -6.34 -8.89 31.88
CA LYS A 238 -5.93 -7.79 32.75
C LYS A 238 -4.42 -7.78 33.01
N LYS A 239 -3.81 -8.95 33.21
CA LYS A 239 -2.36 -9.06 33.41
C LYS A 239 -1.59 -8.59 32.19
N ASP A 240 -2.04 -8.91 30.98
CA ASP A 240 -1.36 -8.49 29.75
C ASP A 240 -1.39 -6.96 29.58
N TYR A 241 -2.55 -6.32 29.79
CA TYR A 241 -2.65 -4.86 29.83
C TYR A 241 -1.81 -4.23 30.96
N LYS A 242 -1.71 -4.88 32.12
CA LYS A 242 -0.85 -4.42 33.21
C LYS A 242 0.63 -4.47 32.82
N LEU A 243 1.10 -5.55 32.21
CA LEU A 243 2.49 -5.67 31.76
C LEU A 243 2.85 -4.57 30.74
N MET A 244 1.93 -4.29 29.82
CA MET A 244 2.05 -3.16 28.89
C MET A 244 2.15 -1.83 29.63
N GLN A 245 1.21 -1.56 30.55
CA GLN A 245 1.20 -0.33 31.34
C GLN A 245 2.48 -0.14 32.13
N ASP A 246 3.00 -1.19 32.77
CA ASP A 246 4.20 -1.13 33.61
C ASP A 246 5.42 -0.70 32.77
N ILE A 247 5.59 -1.25 31.55
CA ILE A 247 6.67 -0.86 30.63
C ILE A 247 6.53 0.60 30.19
N TYR A 248 5.36 1.03 29.73
CA TYR A 248 5.18 2.43 29.31
C TYR A 248 5.36 3.41 30.46
N GLN A 249 4.89 3.06 31.67
CA GLN A 249 5.07 3.87 32.86
C GLN A 249 6.55 3.97 33.26
N GLN A 250 7.30 2.87 33.18
CA GLN A 250 8.74 2.85 33.45
C GLN A 250 9.52 3.69 32.43
N GLU A 251 9.25 3.49 31.15
CA GLU A 251 10.06 4.08 30.08
C GLU A 251 9.67 5.52 29.74
N PHE A 252 8.38 5.86 29.83
CA PHE A 252 7.85 7.16 29.38
C PHE A 252 7.12 7.94 30.48
N GLY A 253 6.89 7.34 31.65
CA GLY A 253 6.16 7.98 32.75
C GLY A 253 4.65 8.10 32.53
N LYS A 254 4.12 7.51 31.45
CA LYS A 254 2.70 7.58 31.04
C LYS A 254 2.36 6.44 30.09
N VAL A 255 1.09 6.04 30.06
CA VAL A 255 0.52 5.20 28.98
C VAL A 255 0.17 6.09 27.78
N PRO A 256 0.42 5.65 26.53
CA PRO A 256 -0.06 6.34 25.33
C PRO A 256 -1.58 6.59 25.36
N LYS A 257 -2.07 7.66 24.72
CA LYS A 257 -3.52 7.97 24.73
C LYS A 257 -4.30 7.04 23.79
N ALA A 258 -3.69 6.68 22.66
CA ALA A 258 -4.28 5.90 21.59
C ALA A 258 -3.92 4.41 21.69
N TYR A 259 -4.92 3.56 21.48
CA TYR A 259 -4.76 2.12 21.34
C TYR A 259 -5.23 1.64 19.95
N ALA A 260 -4.55 0.66 19.38
CA ALA A 260 -4.98 -0.06 18.18
C ALA A 260 -4.81 -1.56 18.42
N ILE A 261 -5.93 -2.26 18.63
CA ILE A 261 -5.92 -3.68 19.03
C ILE A 261 -5.58 -4.60 17.85
N MET A 262 -4.88 -5.70 18.16
CA MET A 262 -4.67 -6.80 17.23
C MET A 262 -5.42 -8.05 17.70
N HIS A 263 -6.36 -8.61 16.95
CA HIS A 263 -6.80 -8.16 15.63
C HIS A 263 -7.92 -7.12 15.70
N ALA A 264 -7.85 -6.16 14.80
CA ALA A 264 -8.92 -5.22 14.53
C ALA A 264 -10.22 -5.92 14.10
N ASN A 265 -11.33 -5.19 14.15
CA ASN A 265 -12.67 -5.57 13.73
C ASN A 265 -13.31 -6.71 14.54
N SER A 266 -12.62 -7.29 15.52
CA SER A 266 -13.14 -8.39 16.34
C SER A 266 -13.99 -7.88 17.51
N LEU A 267 -13.48 -6.87 18.22
CA LEU A 267 -14.17 -6.25 19.35
C LEU A 267 -15.46 -5.56 18.85
N TYR A 268 -16.57 -5.74 19.57
CA TYR A 268 -17.92 -5.24 19.22
C TYR A 268 -18.55 -5.83 17.96
N ASN A 269 -17.99 -6.93 17.45
CA ASN A 269 -18.50 -7.59 16.25
C ASN A 269 -18.69 -9.09 16.50
N ASN A 270 -17.60 -9.86 16.45
CA ASN A 270 -17.63 -11.33 16.49
C ASN A 270 -16.82 -11.94 17.66
N MET A 271 -16.27 -11.12 18.55
CA MET A 271 -15.58 -11.59 19.77
C MET A 271 -16.56 -12.19 20.79
N ASP A 272 -16.12 -13.20 21.55
CA ASP A 272 -16.88 -13.75 22.67
C ASP A 272 -17.28 -12.62 23.67
N PRO A 273 -18.54 -12.51 24.12
CA PRO A 273 -18.99 -11.41 24.96
C PRO A 273 -18.23 -11.25 26.30
N LEU A 274 -17.74 -12.36 26.88
CA LEU A 274 -16.97 -12.30 28.13
C LEU A 274 -15.56 -11.76 27.88
N VAL A 275 -14.93 -12.22 26.81
CA VAL A 275 -13.60 -11.74 26.37
C VAL A 275 -13.68 -10.27 25.95
N GLN A 276 -14.75 -9.89 25.23
CA GLN A 276 -15.04 -8.51 24.86
C GLN A 276 -15.20 -7.63 26.09
N SER A 277 -15.99 -8.07 27.09
CA SER A 277 -16.19 -7.30 28.32
C SER A 277 -14.89 -7.08 29.09
N ALA A 278 -13.99 -8.06 29.11
CA ALA A 278 -12.69 -7.95 29.76
C ALA A 278 -11.77 -6.96 29.02
N ASN A 279 -11.69 -7.06 27.70
CA ASN A 279 -10.93 -6.11 26.87
C ASN A 279 -11.49 -4.69 26.97
N ASP A 280 -12.79 -4.50 26.77
CA ASP A 280 -13.44 -3.18 26.79
C ASP A 280 -13.16 -2.45 28.11
N LYS A 281 -13.28 -3.16 29.24
CA LYS A 281 -12.98 -2.63 30.57
C LYS A 281 -11.52 -2.13 30.65
N GLU A 282 -10.56 -2.96 30.26
CA GLU A 282 -9.14 -2.62 30.38
C GLU A 282 -8.72 -1.52 29.38
N ILE A 283 -9.33 -1.49 28.19
CA ILE A 283 -9.09 -0.45 27.18
C ILE A 283 -9.58 0.90 27.71
N LYS A 284 -10.81 0.99 28.20
CA LYS A 284 -11.39 2.24 28.74
C LYS A 284 -10.71 2.72 30.02
N ASP A 285 -10.14 1.80 30.80
CA ASP A 285 -9.37 2.13 32.01
C ASP A 285 -8.01 2.78 31.69
N LYS A 286 -7.35 2.37 30.59
CA LYS A 286 -5.94 2.74 30.31
C LYS A 286 -5.77 3.74 29.18
N PHE A 287 -6.70 3.79 28.24
CA PHE A 287 -6.59 4.59 27.03
C PHE A 287 -7.72 5.61 26.93
N LEU A 288 -7.43 6.71 26.23
CA LEU A 288 -8.40 7.77 25.99
C LEU A 288 -9.18 7.58 24.69
N MET A 289 -8.67 6.74 23.78
CA MET A 289 -9.33 6.39 22.53
C MET A 289 -8.79 5.08 21.96
N HIS A 290 -9.58 4.43 21.11
CA HIS A 290 -9.26 3.13 20.53
C HIS A 290 -9.69 3.03 19.06
N PHE A 291 -8.71 2.70 18.20
CA PHE A 291 -8.89 2.39 16.79
C PHE A 291 -9.08 0.89 16.61
N ASN A 292 -10.32 0.45 16.62
CA ASN A 292 -10.68 -0.96 16.50
C ASN A 292 -10.88 -1.39 15.04
N ARG A 293 -11.34 -0.51 14.15
CA ARG A 293 -11.81 -0.89 12.81
C ARG A 293 -10.79 -0.52 11.75
N GLU A 294 -10.50 -1.41 10.80
CA GLU A 294 -9.37 -1.21 9.88
C GLU A 294 -9.68 -1.06 8.37
N LEU A 295 -10.97 -1.14 8.01
CA LEU A 295 -11.41 -1.27 6.61
C LEU A 295 -11.95 0.01 5.99
N SER A 296 -12.28 1.00 6.82
CA SER A 296 -12.81 2.30 6.40
C SER A 296 -11.91 3.42 6.91
N ALA A 297 -11.89 4.54 6.19
CA ALA A 297 -11.02 5.66 6.54
C ALA A 297 -11.73 6.74 7.38
N TYR A 298 -13.06 6.84 7.32
CA TYR A 298 -13.78 8.00 7.86
C TYR A 298 -14.31 7.77 9.28
N ASN A 299 -14.15 8.79 10.12
CA ASN A 299 -14.75 8.89 11.45
C ASN A 299 -15.58 10.17 11.51
N ASP A 300 -16.89 10.03 11.67
CA ASP A 300 -17.80 11.17 11.81
C ASP A 300 -17.88 11.68 13.26
N LYS A 301 -18.58 12.80 13.46
CA LYS A 301 -18.77 13.44 14.77
C LYS A 301 -19.50 12.56 15.81
N ASP A 302 -20.24 11.56 15.38
CA ASP A 302 -21.06 10.69 16.23
C ASP A 302 -20.40 9.32 16.47
N SER A 303 -19.20 9.11 15.91
CA SER A 303 -18.42 7.89 16.06
C SER A 303 -17.98 7.67 17.51
N ASP A 304 -17.99 6.41 17.96
CA ASP A 304 -17.52 6.05 19.30
C ASP A 304 -15.99 6.15 19.38
N LEU A 305 -15.51 6.98 20.31
CA LEU A 305 -14.09 7.21 20.59
C LEU A 305 -13.31 5.92 20.91
N TYR A 306 -14.01 4.86 21.33
CA TYR A 306 -13.43 3.54 21.62
C TYR A 306 -13.65 2.49 20.51
N ASN A 307 -14.21 2.89 19.36
CA ASN A 307 -14.45 2.03 18.20
C ASN A 307 -14.15 2.75 16.86
N LEU A 308 -13.08 3.55 16.84
CA LEU A 308 -12.70 4.36 15.68
C LEU A 308 -12.21 3.51 14.50
N ASN A 309 -12.42 4.04 13.30
CA ASN A 309 -11.89 3.55 12.03
C ASN A 309 -10.46 4.07 11.79
N ARG A 310 -9.61 3.22 11.17
CA ARG A 310 -8.35 3.57 10.51
C ARG A 310 -8.26 2.76 9.23
N LEU A 311 -8.09 3.34 8.05
CA LEU A 311 -7.92 2.50 6.86
C LEU A 311 -6.48 1.99 6.82
N GLN A 312 -6.28 0.68 7.01
CA GLN A 312 -4.96 0.09 6.83
C GLN A 312 -4.64 -0.01 5.33
N VAL A 313 -3.65 0.74 4.87
CA VAL A 313 -3.30 0.84 3.44
C VAL A 313 -2.57 -0.41 2.98
N SER A 314 -3.11 -1.09 1.97
CA SER A 314 -2.50 -2.30 1.41
C SER A 314 -1.21 -1.98 0.63
N PRO A 315 -0.18 -2.86 0.69
CA PRO A 315 1.11 -2.67 0.00
C PRO A 315 1.02 -2.43 -1.50
N TYR A 316 0.02 -3.04 -2.15
CA TYR A 316 -0.17 -3.04 -3.59
C TYR A 316 -1.11 -1.94 -4.10
N TRP A 317 -1.72 -1.15 -3.22
CA TRP A 317 -2.61 -0.04 -3.62
C TRP A 317 -1.81 1.11 -4.24
N SER A 318 -2.22 1.57 -5.42
CA SER A 318 -1.70 2.80 -6.02
C SER A 318 -2.13 4.05 -5.25
N THR A 319 -1.55 5.21 -5.61
CA THR A 319 -1.98 6.49 -5.05
C THR A 319 -3.48 6.75 -5.29
N ASN A 320 -3.97 6.50 -6.51
CA ASN A 320 -5.38 6.69 -6.84
C ASN A 320 -6.29 5.69 -6.14
N HIS A 321 -5.81 4.49 -5.85
CA HIS A 321 -6.56 3.53 -5.04
C HIS A 321 -6.83 4.07 -3.63
N VAL A 322 -5.81 4.59 -2.94
CA VAL A 322 -6.00 5.20 -1.60
C VAL A 322 -6.97 6.38 -1.68
N MET A 323 -6.85 7.23 -2.70
CA MET A 323 -7.79 8.34 -2.90
C MET A 323 -9.23 7.83 -3.14
N MET A 324 -9.37 6.73 -3.88
CA MET A 324 -10.66 6.09 -4.16
C MET A 324 -11.29 5.55 -2.88
N LYS A 325 -10.50 4.93 -1.99
CA LYS A 325 -10.95 4.48 -0.66
C LYS A 325 -11.39 5.62 0.25
N ILE A 326 -10.66 6.74 0.26
CA ILE A 326 -11.05 7.94 1.02
C ILE A 326 -12.38 8.50 0.49
N ARG A 327 -12.54 8.57 -0.83
CA ARG A 327 -13.78 9.02 -1.49
C ARG A 327 -14.95 8.05 -1.28
N GLN A 328 -14.69 6.74 -1.20
CA GLN A 328 -15.71 5.74 -0.90
C GLN A 328 -16.18 5.86 0.56
N ALA A 329 -15.25 6.11 1.49
CA ALA A 329 -15.53 6.17 2.91
C ALA A 329 -16.15 7.50 3.38
N SER A 330 -15.98 8.58 2.62
CA SER A 330 -16.37 9.93 3.02
C SER A 330 -17.00 10.73 1.89
N ASN A 331 -17.77 11.77 2.22
CA ASN A 331 -18.29 12.74 1.24
C ASN A 331 -17.25 13.81 0.85
N GLN A 332 -15.97 13.62 1.19
CA GLN A 332 -14.93 14.59 0.87
C GLN A 332 -14.59 14.57 -0.63
N ASN A 333 -14.38 15.75 -1.20
CA ASN A 333 -13.89 15.86 -2.57
C ASN A 333 -12.38 15.56 -2.61
N VAL A 334 -12.03 14.40 -3.18
CA VAL A 334 -10.66 13.91 -3.35
C VAL A 334 -10.31 13.92 -4.84
N GLU A 335 -9.22 14.61 -5.18
CA GLU A 335 -8.63 14.62 -6.51
C GLU A 335 -7.71 13.42 -6.72
N PHE A 336 -7.60 12.98 -7.97
CA PHE A 336 -6.75 11.87 -8.37
C PHE A 336 -5.46 12.35 -9.03
N LYS A 337 -4.38 11.58 -8.85
CA LYS A 337 -3.11 11.76 -9.55
C LYS A 337 -3.31 11.46 -11.04
N ILE A 338 -3.02 12.44 -11.88
CA ILE A 338 -3.09 12.31 -13.35
C ILE A 338 -1.74 11.87 -13.93
N GLY A 339 -0.61 12.26 -13.32
CA GLY A 339 0.72 12.02 -13.87
C GLY A 339 1.10 13.02 -14.96
N ASP A 340 1.69 12.56 -16.06
CA ASP A 340 2.09 13.34 -17.23
C ASP A 340 0.87 13.86 -18.00
N PRO A 341 0.60 15.19 -18.00
CA PRO A 341 -0.53 15.77 -18.70
C PRO A 341 -0.50 15.54 -20.22
N ALA A 342 0.68 15.45 -20.83
CA ALA A 342 0.84 15.28 -22.27
C ALA A 342 0.45 13.87 -22.74
N LEU A 343 0.64 12.87 -21.87
CA LEU A 343 0.12 11.51 -22.08
C LEU A 343 -1.36 11.46 -21.72
N ALA A 344 -1.77 12.01 -20.57
CA ALA A 344 -3.15 11.97 -20.11
C ALA A 344 -4.14 12.58 -21.10
N GLN A 345 -3.78 13.69 -21.75
CA GLN A 345 -4.65 14.35 -22.74
C GLN A 345 -4.97 13.47 -23.96
N LYS A 346 -4.20 12.41 -24.24
CA LYS A 346 -4.45 11.47 -25.33
C LYS A 346 -5.56 10.46 -25.00
N TRP A 347 -5.91 10.34 -23.73
CA TRP A 347 -6.92 9.40 -23.24
C TRP A 347 -8.16 10.13 -22.73
N HIS A 348 -9.30 9.46 -22.78
CA HIS A 348 -10.54 9.86 -22.14
C HIS A 348 -10.89 8.83 -21.06
N THR A 349 -10.96 9.28 -19.80
CA THR A 349 -11.42 8.44 -18.69
C THR A 349 -12.94 8.46 -18.65
N VAL A 350 -13.54 7.28 -18.88
CA VAL A 350 -15.00 7.08 -18.86
C VAL A 350 -15.48 6.91 -17.41
N ASN A 351 -14.77 6.07 -16.64
CA ASN A 351 -15.02 5.86 -15.21
C ASN A 351 -13.73 5.47 -14.49
N GLY A 352 -13.69 5.63 -13.17
CA GLY A 352 -12.50 5.39 -12.35
C GLY A 352 -11.50 6.54 -12.37
N ALA A 353 -10.23 6.25 -12.12
CA ALA A 353 -9.15 7.22 -12.09
C ALA A 353 -7.91 6.68 -12.82
N ALA A 354 -7.36 7.47 -13.74
CA ALA A 354 -6.22 7.08 -14.56
C ALA A 354 -5.00 7.96 -14.25
N GLU A 355 -3.87 7.30 -13.99
CA GLU A 355 -2.56 7.91 -13.78
C GLU A 355 -1.62 7.49 -14.93
N PHE A 356 -0.93 8.47 -15.51
CA PHE A 356 0.00 8.27 -16.62
C PHE A 356 1.42 8.65 -16.18
N ASP A 357 2.30 7.68 -15.93
CA ASP A 357 3.68 7.93 -15.48
C ASP A 357 4.66 7.27 -16.44
N GLN A 358 5.25 8.07 -17.34
CA GLN A 358 6.22 7.62 -18.34
C GLN A 358 5.65 6.45 -19.18
N ASN A 359 6.30 5.28 -19.10
CA ASN A 359 5.87 4.08 -19.81
C ASN A 359 4.75 3.31 -19.11
N LYS A 360 4.27 3.78 -17.96
CA LYS A 360 3.25 3.13 -17.15
C LYS A 360 1.92 3.90 -17.18
N VAL A 361 0.82 3.16 -17.24
CA VAL A 361 -0.53 3.65 -17.01
C VAL A 361 -1.14 2.83 -15.87
N ILE A 362 -1.72 3.50 -14.89
CA ILE A 362 -2.49 2.87 -13.80
C ILE A 362 -3.93 3.30 -13.95
N LEU A 363 -4.84 2.34 -14.07
CA LEU A 363 -6.28 2.58 -14.06
C LEU A 363 -6.88 1.96 -12.81
N THR A 364 -7.31 2.81 -11.89
CA THR A 364 -8.04 2.45 -10.68
C THR A 364 -9.53 2.44 -10.98
N SER A 365 -10.21 1.33 -10.71
CA SER A 365 -11.65 1.20 -10.86
C SER A 365 -12.41 2.07 -9.85
N ALA A 366 -13.66 2.42 -10.16
CA ALA A 366 -14.53 2.94 -9.12
C ALA A 366 -14.99 1.78 -8.20
N PRO A 367 -15.47 2.07 -6.97
CA PRO A 367 -16.00 1.03 -6.10
C PRO A 367 -17.09 0.22 -6.80
N SER A 368 -16.99 -1.10 -6.70
CA SER A 368 -17.98 -2.05 -7.22
C SER A 368 -18.32 -1.89 -8.72
N SER A 369 -17.48 -1.21 -9.50
CA SER A 369 -17.76 -0.88 -10.91
C SER A 369 -16.49 -0.79 -11.74
N GLU A 370 -16.61 -1.05 -13.05
CA GLU A 370 -15.47 -1.03 -13.95
C GLU A 370 -14.91 0.40 -14.12
N GLY A 371 -13.61 0.55 -13.96
CA GLY A 371 -12.86 1.70 -14.48
C GLY A 371 -12.54 1.50 -15.95
N ARG A 372 -12.64 2.54 -16.77
CA ARG A 372 -12.39 2.45 -18.22
C ARG A 372 -11.73 3.72 -18.75
N ILE A 373 -10.69 3.55 -19.57
CA ILE A 373 -10.07 4.62 -20.37
C ILE A 373 -10.13 4.27 -21.85
N LEU A 374 -10.32 5.28 -22.69
CA LEU A 374 -10.37 5.16 -24.14
C LEU A 374 -9.28 6.02 -24.78
N LEU A 375 -8.58 5.51 -25.78
CA LEU A 375 -7.68 6.32 -26.58
C LEU A 375 -8.53 7.25 -27.46
N LYS A 376 -8.20 8.56 -27.47
CA LYS A 376 -8.95 9.54 -28.27
C LYS A 376 -8.71 9.39 -29.76
N GLU A 377 -7.53 8.89 -30.14
CA GLU A 377 -7.21 8.59 -31.52
C GLU A 377 -7.96 7.36 -32.00
N THR A 378 -8.57 7.46 -33.18
CA THR A 378 -9.31 6.36 -33.80
C THR A 378 -8.37 5.39 -34.50
N MET A 379 -8.63 4.10 -34.36
CA MET A 379 -7.83 3.06 -34.99
C MET A 379 -8.22 2.83 -36.46
N PRO A 380 -7.25 2.51 -37.33
CA PRO A 380 -7.53 1.96 -38.65
C PRO A 380 -8.14 0.55 -38.55
N GLN A 381 -8.64 0.01 -39.67
CA GLN A 381 -9.18 -1.37 -39.71
C GLN A 381 -8.14 -2.47 -39.43
N GLN A 382 -6.85 -2.15 -39.55
CA GLN A 382 -5.75 -3.09 -39.31
C GLN A 382 -4.65 -2.39 -38.51
N TYR A 383 -4.32 -2.94 -37.35
CA TYR A 383 -3.28 -2.43 -36.47
C TYR A 383 -2.76 -3.53 -35.56
N ASN A 384 -1.57 -3.31 -34.99
CA ASN A 384 -1.01 -4.13 -33.93
C ASN A 384 -0.99 -3.35 -32.63
N ALA A 385 -1.28 -4.02 -31.52
CA ALA A 385 -1.12 -3.50 -30.17
C ALA A 385 -0.20 -4.41 -29.36
N ASN A 386 0.82 -3.83 -28.75
CA ASN A 386 1.75 -4.49 -27.83
C ASN A 386 1.72 -3.74 -26.50
N PHE A 387 1.58 -4.46 -25.39
CA PHE A 387 1.61 -3.90 -24.04
C PHE A 387 1.85 -5.02 -23.01
N THR A 388 2.16 -4.64 -21.77
CA THR A 388 2.29 -5.57 -20.65
C THR A 388 1.31 -5.23 -19.56
N PHE A 389 0.47 -6.19 -19.16
CA PHE A 389 -0.30 -6.08 -17.91
C PHE A 389 0.58 -6.50 -16.73
N LYS A 390 0.52 -5.73 -15.64
CA LYS A 390 1.30 -5.93 -14.40
C LYS A 390 0.47 -5.83 -13.12
N GLY A 391 -0.85 -5.74 -13.25
CA GLY A 391 -1.77 -5.70 -12.11
C GLY A 391 -1.74 -6.99 -11.30
N ASN A 392 -2.51 -6.98 -10.20
CA ASN A 392 -2.66 -8.16 -9.37
C ASN A 392 -3.39 -9.28 -10.15
N VAL A 393 -3.07 -10.54 -9.85
CA VAL A 393 -3.64 -11.69 -10.55
C VAL A 393 -5.14 -11.82 -10.31
N VAL A 394 -5.57 -11.63 -9.07
CA VAL A 394 -6.99 -11.66 -8.70
C VAL A 394 -7.65 -10.34 -9.07
N GLY A 395 -8.59 -10.37 -10.00
CA GLY A 395 -9.19 -9.20 -10.64
C GLY A 395 -9.21 -9.31 -12.17
N GLU A 396 -9.68 -8.26 -12.81
CA GLU A 396 -9.82 -8.16 -14.26
C GLU A 396 -9.04 -6.95 -14.81
N GLN A 397 -8.10 -7.24 -15.71
CA GLN A 397 -7.41 -6.26 -16.57
C GLN A 397 -7.87 -6.47 -18.00
N ALA A 398 -8.49 -5.46 -18.61
CA ALA A 398 -9.13 -5.61 -19.92
C ALA A 398 -8.53 -4.69 -20.98
N PHE A 399 -8.47 -5.17 -22.22
CA PHE A 399 -8.21 -4.40 -23.42
C PHE A 399 -9.44 -4.45 -24.34
N TYR A 400 -9.91 -3.27 -24.74
CA TYR A 400 -11.07 -3.08 -25.60
C TYR A 400 -10.65 -2.81 -27.03
N VAL A 401 -11.32 -3.47 -27.97
CA VAL A 401 -11.14 -3.35 -29.42
C VAL A 401 -12.49 -3.07 -30.07
N ASN A 402 -12.48 -2.27 -31.14
CA ASN A 402 -13.67 -1.83 -31.87
C ASN A 402 -14.73 -1.24 -30.93
N TYR A 403 -14.28 -0.50 -29.92
CA TYR A 403 -15.18 0.16 -28.98
C TYR A 403 -15.95 1.29 -29.69
N ASP A 404 -17.26 1.28 -29.53
CA ASP A 404 -18.16 2.36 -29.93
C ASP A 404 -18.88 2.89 -28.70
N ASP A 405 -18.59 4.13 -28.34
CA ASP A 405 -19.15 4.80 -27.17
C ASP A 405 -20.67 5.03 -27.28
N LYS A 406 -21.19 5.21 -28.50
CA LYS A 406 -22.62 5.51 -28.71
C LYS A 406 -23.50 4.31 -28.48
N THR A 407 -23.05 3.15 -28.92
CA THR A 407 -23.78 1.88 -28.80
C THR A 407 -23.33 1.06 -27.59
N ASN A 408 -22.23 1.46 -26.93
CA ASN A 408 -21.52 0.70 -25.90
C ASN A 408 -21.27 -0.75 -26.36
N SER A 409 -20.79 -0.90 -27.61
CA SER A 409 -20.46 -2.18 -28.22
C SER A 409 -18.95 -2.33 -28.41
N TYR A 410 -18.42 -3.53 -28.22
CA TYR A 410 -16.99 -3.81 -28.25
C TYR A 410 -16.68 -5.30 -28.35
N LEU A 411 -15.43 -5.60 -28.71
CA LEU A 411 -14.76 -6.84 -28.34
C LEU A 411 -13.82 -6.55 -27.15
N ARG A 412 -13.86 -7.39 -26.12
CA ARG A 412 -13.08 -7.25 -24.89
C ARG A 412 -12.18 -8.47 -24.70
N ILE A 413 -10.91 -8.21 -24.46
CA ILE A 413 -9.88 -9.21 -24.19
C ILE A 413 -9.41 -8.95 -22.77
N ALA A 414 -9.79 -9.83 -21.85
CA ALA A 414 -9.58 -9.64 -20.42
C ALA A 414 -8.63 -10.72 -19.87
N LEU A 415 -7.76 -10.32 -18.96
CA LEU A 415 -7.04 -11.22 -18.06
C LEU A 415 -7.81 -11.25 -16.74
N ILE A 416 -8.46 -12.37 -16.45
CA ILE A 416 -9.32 -12.56 -15.26
C ILE A 416 -8.76 -13.73 -14.45
N ASP A 417 -8.28 -13.48 -13.24
CA ASP A 417 -7.82 -14.53 -12.30
C ASP A 417 -6.82 -15.53 -12.95
N ASN A 418 -5.90 -15.02 -13.77
CA ASN A 418 -4.92 -15.75 -14.59
C ASN A 418 -5.47 -16.51 -15.83
N GLU A 419 -6.67 -16.21 -16.27
CA GLU A 419 -7.26 -16.74 -17.50
C GLU A 419 -7.43 -15.63 -18.55
N LEU A 420 -7.18 -15.95 -19.83
CA LEU A 420 -7.54 -15.08 -20.93
C LEU A 420 -9.02 -15.31 -21.27
N VAL A 421 -9.83 -14.26 -21.18
CA VAL A 421 -11.26 -14.30 -21.50
C VAL A 421 -11.54 -13.31 -22.62
N VAL A 422 -12.11 -13.81 -23.71
CA VAL A 422 -12.57 -12.98 -24.83
C VAL A 422 -14.09 -12.92 -24.80
N SER A 423 -14.63 -11.71 -24.76
CA SER A 423 -16.06 -11.45 -24.70
C SER A 423 -16.46 -10.37 -25.68
N GLU A 424 -17.70 -10.40 -26.17
CA GLU A 424 -18.24 -9.37 -27.06
C GLU A 424 -19.51 -8.77 -26.47
N LYS A 425 -19.72 -7.48 -26.73
CA LYS A 425 -20.98 -6.80 -26.47
C LYS A 425 -21.45 -6.16 -27.76
N LEU A 426 -22.56 -6.64 -28.30
CA LEU A 426 -23.19 -6.04 -29.49
C LEU A 426 -24.09 -4.87 -29.08
N PRO A 427 -24.42 -3.95 -30.01
CA PRO A 427 -25.37 -2.88 -29.74
C PRO A 427 -26.68 -3.41 -29.12
N ALA A 428 -27.13 -2.79 -28.04
CA ALA A 428 -28.34 -3.17 -27.30
C ALA A 428 -28.41 -4.65 -26.88
N SER A 429 -27.27 -5.30 -26.67
CA SER A 429 -27.17 -6.70 -26.23
C SER A 429 -26.35 -6.82 -24.95
N ASP A 430 -26.52 -7.95 -24.25
CA ASP A 430 -25.68 -8.32 -23.11
C ASP A 430 -24.29 -8.79 -23.56
N ILE A 431 -23.37 -8.88 -22.60
CA ILE A 431 -22.01 -9.38 -22.82
C ILE A 431 -22.08 -10.90 -23.04
N VAL A 432 -21.45 -11.39 -24.10
CA VAL A 432 -21.34 -12.82 -24.41
C VAL A 432 -19.87 -13.23 -24.37
N GLU A 433 -19.53 -14.21 -23.53
CA GLU A 433 -18.22 -14.85 -23.53
C GLU A 433 -18.06 -15.70 -24.80
N LYS A 434 -16.98 -15.48 -25.54
CA LYS A 434 -16.66 -16.16 -26.80
C LYS A 434 -15.66 -17.29 -26.59
N ALA A 435 -14.68 -17.05 -25.72
CA ALA A 435 -13.65 -18.02 -25.41
C ALA A 435 -13.00 -17.70 -24.06
N ARG A 436 -12.47 -18.75 -23.43
CA ARG A 436 -11.69 -18.70 -22.20
C ARG A 436 -10.53 -19.67 -22.32
N PHE A 437 -9.34 -19.21 -21.98
CA PHE A 437 -8.11 -19.98 -22.08
C PHE A 437 -7.31 -19.86 -20.78
N PRO A 438 -7.01 -20.97 -20.09
CA PRO A 438 -6.14 -20.93 -18.92
C PRO A 438 -4.71 -20.59 -19.35
N LEU A 439 -4.01 -19.78 -18.56
CA LEU A 439 -2.57 -19.54 -18.73
C LEU A 439 -1.77 -20.42 -17.77
N ASN A 440 -0.46 -20.52 -18.02
CA ASN A 440 0.45 -21.22 -17.11
C ASN A 440 0.25 -20.77 -15.67
N GLU A 441 0.16 -21.75 -14.77
CA GLU A 441 0.04 -21.54 -13.32
C GLU A 441 1.16 -20.64 -12.80
N ILE A 442 0.80 -19.82 -11.81
CA ILE A 442 1.74 -18.92 -11.16
C ILE A 442 2.12 -19.54 -9.81
N LYS A 443 3.39 -19.91 -9.68
CA LYS A 443 3.94 -20.27 -8.37
C LYS A 443 4.06 -19.01 -7.52
N TRP A 444 3.50 -19.05 -6.32
CA TRP A 444 3.59 -18.00 -5.33
C TRP A 444 4.15 -18.57 -4.01
N ASN A 445 4.63 -17.68 -3.13
CA ASN A 445 5.19 -18.07 -1.83
C ASN A 445 4.49 -17.38 -0.65
N GLU A 446 4.91 -17.73 0.56
CA GLU A 446 4.27 -17.27 1.81
C GLU A 446 4.30 -15.76 2.02
N GLU A 447 5.28 -15.06 1.46
CA GLU A 447 5.39 -13.61 1.59
C GLU A 447 4.36 -12.87 0.74
N GLU A 448 3.95 -13.50 -0.35
CA GLU A 448 2.88 -13.06 -1.23
C GLU A 448 1.52 -13.50 -0.71
N TYR A 449 1.45 -14.20 0.42
CA TYR A 449 0.19 -14.60 1.04
C TYR A 449 -0.10 -13.71 2.25
N ALA A 450 -1.08 -12.81 2.12
CA ALA A 450 -1.51 -11.95 3.21
C ALA A 450 -2.38 -12.73 4.20
N PHE A 451 -1.78 -13.29 5.26
CA PHE A 451 -2.53 -13.92 6.33
C PHE A 451 -3.41 -12.90 7.06
N ASN A 452 -4.73 -13.05 6.95
CA ASN A 452 -5.69 -12.31 7.78
C ASN A 452 -6.45 -13.31 8.66
N LYS A 453 -5.81 -13.80 9.73
CA LYS A 453 -6.23 -15.03 10.42
C LYS A 453 -6.51 -14.86 11.92
N ALA A 454 -7.29 -13.85 12.34
CA ALA A 454 -8.18 -14.04 13.49
C ALA A 454 -9.60 -14.28 13.02
N THR A 455 -9.96 -15.55 12.93
CA THR A 455 -11.32 -15.95 12.60
C THR A 455 -12.00 -16.55 13.82
N VAL A 456 -13.32 -16.47 13.87
CA VAL A 456 -14.12 -17.31 14.75
C VAL A 456 -14.25 -18.67 14.05
N TYR A 457 -13.77 -19.74 14.68
CA TYR A 457 -13.83 -21.09 14.13
C TYR A 457 -14.22 -22.11 15.19
N THR A 458 -14.84 -23.20 14.75
CA THR A 458 -15.21 -24.34 15.58
C THR A 458 -14.19 -25.46 15.44
N TYR A 459 -14.23 -26.45 16.33
CA TYR A 459 -13.45 -27.68 16.14
C TYR A 459 -13.76 -28.36 14.81
N GLN A 460 -15.02 -28.35 14.36
CA GLN A 460 -15.39 -28.94 13.07
C GLN A 460 -14.72 -28.22 11.90
N ASP A 461 -14.54 -26.90 11.99
CA ASP A 461 -13.81 -26.15 10.97
C ASP A 461 -12.34 -26.56 10.94
N THR A 462 -11.71 -26.74 12.10
CA THR A 462 -10.30 -27.20 12.15
C THR A 462 -10.12 -28.60 11.56
N GLN A 463 -11.16 -29.44 11.59
CA GLN A 463 -11.10 -30.78 11.00
C GLN A 463 -11.33 -30.80 9.47
N LYS A 464 -11.74 -29.69 8.84
CA LYS A 464 -11.92 -29.62 7.38
C LYS A 464 -10.59 -29.58 6.60
N GLY A 465 -9.46 -29.44 7.32
CA GLY A 465 -8.12 -29.41 6.75
C GLY A 465 -7.69 -27.99 6.33
N SER A 466 -6.70 -27.92 5.44
CA SER A 466 -6.22 -26.66 4.84
C SER A 466 -7.40 -25.85 4.31
N ARG A 467 -7.48 -24.58 4.70
CA ARG A 467 -8.33 -23.65 3.98
C ARG A 467 -7.65 -23.31 2.67
N ILE A 468 -6.33 -23.13 2.66
CA ILE A 468 -5.54 -22.76 1.48
C ILE A 468 -5.91 -23.69 0.32
N VAL A 469 -6.60 -23.13 -0.67
CA VAL A 469 -6.87 -23.75 -1.96
C VAL A 469 -5.68 -23.39 -2.82
N GLU A 470 -4.78 -24.34 -3.10
CA GLU A 470 -3.56 -24.09 -3.89
C GLU A 470 -3.86 -23.55 -5.31
N GLU A 471 -5.06 -23.85 -5.82
CA GLU A 471 -5.58 -23.37 -7.10
C GLU A 471 -6.05 -21.89 -7.05
N GLU A 472 -6.14 -21.27 -5.87
CA GLU A 472 -6.44 -19.85 -5.70
C GLU A 472 -5.17 -18.99 -5.60
N TYR A 473 -5.21 -17.82 -6.22
CA TYR A 473 -4.12 -16.84 -6.13
C TYR A 473 -4.36 -15.85 -4.98
N PRO A 474 -3.30 -15.41 -4.26
CA PRO A 474 -3.39 -14.32 -3.30
C PRO A 474 -3.76 -13.00 -3.98
N ARG A 475 -4.53 -12.12 -3.32
CA ARG A 475 -4.91 -10.83 -3.94
C ARG A 475 -3.75 -9.86 -4.14
N ASN A 476 -2.69 -9.97 -3.36
CA ASN A 476 -1.46 -9.19 -3.50
C ASN A 476 -0.46 -9.81 -4.49
N LEU A 477 -0.74 -10.99 -5.07
CA LEU A 477 0.12 -11.59 -6.09
C LEU A 477 0.03 -10.78 -7.37
N ARG A 478 1.18 -10.36 -7.90
CA ARG A 478 1.30 -9.68 -9.19
C ARG A 478 1.96 -10.58 -10.22
N LYS A 479 1.51 -10.46 -11.47
CA LYS A 479 2.13 -11.17 -12.60
C LYS A 479 2.18 -10.29 -13.83
N ASN A 480 3.38 -10.20 -14.41
CA ASN A 480 3.56 -9.57 -15.71
C ASN A 480 3.08 -10.54 -16.80
N ARG A 481 2.21 -10.06 -17.69
CA ARG A 481 1.74 -10.76 -18.89
C ARG A 481 1.90 -9.85 -20.10
N VAL A 482 2.69 -10.29 -21.09
CA VAL A 482 2.94 -9.53 -22.32
C VAL A 482 1.90 -9.91 -23.36
N PHE A 483 1.22 -8.91 -23.93
CA PHE A 483 0.20 -9.08 -24.96
C PHE A 483 0.73 -8.58 -26.30
N ASN A 484 0.57 -9.40 -27.33
CA ASN A 484 0.75 -9.03 -28.74
C ASN A 484 -0.55 -9.31 -29.47
N ILE A 485 -1.22 -8.25 -29.94
CA ILE A 485 -2.55 -8.33 -30.53
C ILE A 485 -2.51 -7.77 -31.94
N ALA A 486 -2.87 -8.58 -32.93
CA ALA A 486 -3.00 -8.15 -34.32
C ALA A 486 -4.48 -8.10 -34.71
N VAL A 487 -5.00 -6.89 -34.88
CA VAL A 487 -6.40 -6.65 -35.23
C VAL A 487 -6.52 -6.53 -36.75
N ASN A 488 -7.42 -7.32 -37.33
CA ASN A 488 -7.80 -7.23 -38.73
C ASN A 488 -9.29 -6.90 -38.86
N LYS A 489 -9.81 -6.83 -40.10
CA LYS A 489 -11.20 -6.47 -40.35
C LYS A 489 -12.20 -7.51 -39.81
N ASP A 490 -11.89 -8.78 -39.94
CA ASP A 490 -12.77 -9.92 -39.69
C ASP A 490 -12.30 -10.81 -38.53
N LYS A 491 -11.06 -10.64 -38.09
CA LYS A 491 -10.46 -11.46 -37.04
C LYS A 491 -9.43 -10.71 -36.22
N ILE A 492 -9.15 -11.23 -35.04
CA ILE A 492 -8.10 -10.77 -34.16
C ILE A 492 -7.20 -11.95 -33.78
N ASN A 493 -5.89 -11.74 -33.83
CA ASN A 493 -4.92 -12.70 -33.31
C ASN A 493 -4.43 -12.19 -31.97
N ILE A 494 -4.46 -13.04 -30.95
CA ILE A 494 -4.08 -12.71 -29.58
C ILE A 494 -2.95 -13.64 -29.19
N ASP A 495 -1.80 -13.07 -28.85
CA ASP A 495 -0.66 -13.77 -28.29
C ASP A 495 -0.38 -13.26 -26.87
N VAL A 496 -0.23 -14.20 -25.93
CA VAL A 496 0.08 -13.91 -24.53
C VAL A 496 1.34 -14.68 -24.13
N ASP A 497 2.36 -13.94 -23.70
CA ASP A 497 3.68 -14.43 -23.27
C ASP A 497 4.43 -15.28 -24.31
N ASN A 498 4.03 -15.30 -25.58
CA ASN A 498 4.45 -16.30 -26.57
C ASN A 498 4.16 -17.75 -26.18
N VAL A 499 3.19 -17.97 -25.28
CA VAL A 499 2.77 -19.30 -24.81
C VAL A 499 1.37 -19.65 -25.32
N LEU A 500 0.48 -18.67 -25.37
CA LEU A 500 -0.87 -18.80 -25.91
C LEU A 500 -0.97 -18.00 -27.20
N SER A 501 -1.49 -18.60 -28.27
CA SER A 501 -1.73 -17.91 -29.54
C SER A 501 -3.08 -18.34 -30.13
N GLU A 502 -4.04 -17.41 -30.13
CA GLU A 502 -5.43 -17.69 -30.47
C GLU A 502 -5.96 -16.72 -31.52
N THR A 503 -6.87 -17.20 -32.39
CA THR A 503 -7.52 -16.38 -33.41
C THR A 503 -9.03 -16.34 -33.17
N ILE A 504 -9.59 -15.15 -32.96
CA ILE A 504 -11.02 -14.95 -32.71
C ILE A 504 -11.65 -14.20 -33.88
N GLN A 505 -12.84 -14.62 -34.29
CA GLN A 505 -13.62 -13.93 -35.33
C GLN A 505 -14.29 -12.68 -34.75
N ILE A 506 -14.20 -11.56 -35.46
CA ILE A 506 -14.86 -10.31 -35.09
C ILE A 506 -16.26 -10.31 -35.70
N ASN A 507 -17.27 -10.07 -34.86
CA ASN A 507 -18.64 -9.92 -35.34
C ASN A 507 -18.73 -8.69 -36.28
N PRO A 508 -19.26 -8.83 -37.51
CA PRO A 508 -19.37 -7.72 -38.46
C PRO A 508 -20.18 -6.53 -37.95
N SER A 509 -21.02 -6.72 -36.92
CA SER A 509 -21.84 -5.67 -36.30
C SER A 509 -21.05 -4.75 -35.36
N LEU A 510 -19.79 -5.09 -35.05
CA LEU A 510 -18.89 -4.25 -34.26
C LEU A 510 -18.22 -3.24 -35.19
N HIS A 511 -18.75 -2.02 -35.22
CA HIS A 511 -18.30 -0.95 -36.11
C HIS A 511 -17.44 0.12 -35.42
N GLY A 512 -17.20 -0.02 -34.11
CA GLY A 512 -16.39 0.93 -33.36
C GLY A 512 -14.95 0.99 -33.85
N SER A 513 -14.29 2.11 -33.58
CA SER A 513 -12.91 2.37 -33.98
C SER A 513 -12.02 2.80 -32.82
N GLN A 514 -12.51 2.76 -31.59
CA GLN A 514 -11.72 3.11 -30.42
C GLN A 514 -11.14 1.85 -29.77
N ILE A 515 -10.03 2.05 -29.08
CA ILE A 515 -9.47 1.08 -28.15
C ILE A 515 -9.47 1.66 -26.74
N GLY A 516 -9.37 0.79 -25.76
CA GLY A 516 -9.35 1.20 -24.37
C GLY A 516 -8.80 0.14 -23.44
N PHE A 517 -8.69 0.51 -22.18
CA PHE A 517 -8.35 -0.41 -21.11
C PHE A 517 -9.40 -0.36 -20.01
N GLY A 518 -9.62 -1.50 -19.35
CA GLY A 518 -10.57 -1.67 -18.25
C GLY A 518 -9.92 -2.23 -17.00
N ALA A 519 -10.48 -1.88 -15.85
CA ALA A 519 -10.10 -2.37 -14.53
C ALA A 519 -11.36 -2.76 -13.75
N LEU A 520 -11.43 -4.00 -13.26
CA LEU A 520 -12.55 -4.46 -12.45
C LEU A 520 -12.07 -5.45 -11.37
N PHE A 521 -12.66 -5.38 -10.19
CA PHE A 521 -12.36 -6.30 -9.11
C PHE A 521 -12.95 -7.69 -9.38
N SER A 522 -12.34 -8.75 -8.84
CA SER A 522 -12.92 -10.09 -8.91
C SER A 522 -13.93 -10.30 -7.79
N HIS A 523 -15.14 -10.71 -8.16
CA HIS A 523 -16.18 -11.19 -7.25
C HIS A 523 -15.89 -12.57 -6.67
N LYS A 524 -14.79 -13.23 -7.08
CA LYS A 524 -14.37 -14.50 -6.50
C LYS A 524 -14.06 -14.26 -5.03
N ASP A 525 -14.91 -14.81 -4.16
CA ASP A 525 -14.60 -14.96 -2.75
C ASP A 525 -13.37 -15.86 -2.66
N THR A 526 -12.23 -15.30 -2.31
CA THR A 526 -11.07 -16.10 -1.93
C THR A 526 -11.36 -16.56 -0.52
N SER A 527 -11.29 -17.87 -0.28
CA SER A 527 -11.66 -18.48 1.01
C SER A 527 -10.75 -18.09 2.21
N HIS A 528 -9.84 -17.12 1.99
CA HIS A 528 -8.68 -16.81 2.82
C HIS A 528 -8.63 -15.38 3.33
N GLU A 529 -9.38 -14.47 2.69
CA GLU A 529 -9.40 -13.06 3.08
C GLU A 529 -10.76 -12.74 3.69
N GLN A 530 -10.76 -12.31 4.95
CA GLN A 530 -12.00 -11.96 5.65
C GLN A 530 -12.74 -10.78 5.02
N TYR A 531 -12.04 -9.95 4.21
CA TYR A 531 -12.59 -8.77 3.58
C TYR A 531 -12.06 -8.61 2.16
N ALA A 532 -12.95 -8.64 1.16
CA ALA A 532 -12.62 -8.40 -0.23
C ALA A 532 -12.64 -6.90 -0.56
N ASP A 533 -11.66 -6.46 -1.33
CA ASP A 533 -11.62 -5.13 -1.91
C ASP A 533 -12.52 -5.06 -3.16
N ASP A 534 -13.36 -4.03 -3.26
CA ASP A 534 -14.24 -3.76 -4.39
C ASP A 534 -13.67 -2.71 -5.37
N ILE A 535 -12.41 -2.32 -5.18
CA ILE A 535 -11.62 -1.45 -6.06
C ILE A 535 -10.44 -2.24 -6.61
N TYR A 536 -10.09 -2.03 -7.88
CA TYR A 536 -8.98 -2.73 -8.53
C TYR A 536 -8.10 -1.80 -9.37
N ASP A 537 -6.79 -2.08 -9.39
CA ASP A 537 -5.81 -1.35 -10.18
C ASP A 537 -5.33 -2.19 -11.37
N THR A 538 -5.66 -1.77 -12.58
CA THR A 538 -5.00 -2.26 -13.80
C THR A 538 -3.71 -1.50 -14.04
N LEU A 539 -2.59 -2.21 -14.16
CA LEU A 539 -1.27 -1.62 -14.42
C LEU A 539 -0.83 -2.04 -15.81
N ILE A 540 -0.57 -1.07 -16.67
CA ILE A 540 -0.19 -1.28 -18.07
C ILE A 540 1.18 -0.65 -18.29
N GLU A 541 2.09 -1.37 -18.91
CA GLU A 541 3.39 -0.84 -19.31
C GLU A 541 3.65 -1.02 -20.81
N ASP A 542 4.48 -0.12 -21.35
CA ASP A 542 5.09 -0.21 -22.67
C ASP A 542 4.08 -0.35 -23.82
N ILE A 543 3.00 0.43 -23.79
CA ILE A 543 1.97 0.44 -24.83
C ILE A 543 2.58 0.93 -26.14
N LEU A 544 2.45 0.12 -27.19
CA LEU A 544 2.80 0.42 -28.57
C LEU A 544 1.67 -0.01 -29.49
N ILE A 545 1.20 0.93 -30.31
CA ILE A 545 0.18 0.68 -31.32
C ILE A 545 0.74 1.12 -32.67
N THR A 546 0.74 0.22 -33.64
CA THR A 546 1.23 0.47 -35.00
C THR A 546 0.18 0.13 -36.04
N ASP A 547 0.20 0.84 -37.17
CA ASP A 547 -0.60 0.47 -38.33
C ASP A 547 0.03 -0.72 -39.09
N ARG A 548 -0.63 -1.16 -40.17
CA ARG A 548 -0.13 -2.26 -41.04
C ARG A 548 1.22 -2.00 -41.73
N LYS A 549 1.74 -0.76 -41.69
CA LYS A 549 3.02 -0.35 -42.26
C LYS A 549 4.08 -0.12 -41.17
N ASP A 550 3.80 -0.58 -39.95
CA ASP A 550 4.62 -0.36 -38.76
C ASP A 550 4.82 1.11 -38.39
N GLN A 551 3.90 2.00 -38.81
CA GLN A 551 3.89 3.39 -38.37
C GLN A 551 3.24 3.47 -36.99
N THR A 552 3.93 4.10 -36.04
CA THR A 552 3.42 4.32 -34.69
C THR A 552 2.21 5.23 -34.71
N ILE A 553 1.07 4.71 -34.24
CA ILE A 553 -0.14 5.47 -33.95
C ILE A 553 -0.01 6.04 -32.53
N PHE A 554 0.28 5.17 -31.57
CA PHE A 554 0.49 5.57 -30.18
C PHE A 554 1.66 4.80 -29.57
N THR A 555 2.44 5.49 -28.75
CA THR A 555 3.36 4.83 -27.84
C THR A 555 3.60 5.67 -26.59
N ASN A 556 3.80 4.98 -25.47
CA ASN A 556 4.44 5.55 -24.28
C ASN A 556 5.72 4.80 -23.91
N GLN A 557 6.25 3.94 -24.79
CA GLN A 557 7.52 3.25 -24.55
C GLN A 557 8.65 4.26 -24.39
N TYR A 558 9.62 3.94 -23.53
CA TYR A 558 10.82 4.75 -23.38
C TYR A 558 11.54 4.92 -24.71
N THR A 559 12.01 6.14 -24.99
CA THR A 559 13.00 6.35 -26.03
C THR A 559 14.31 5.62 -25.68
N ASN A 560 15.17 5.34 -26.68
CA ASN A 560 16.43 4.62 -26.46
C ASN A 560 17.29 5.21 -25.35
N PHE A 561 17.32 6.54 -25.20
CA PHE A 561 18.07 7.22 -24.15
C PHE A 561 17.44 7.06 -22.76
N GLU A 562 16.13 7.22 -22.65
CA GLU A 562 15.40 7.03 -21.39
C GLU A 562 15.48 5.58 -20.91
N LYS A 563 15.43 4.62 -21.84
CA LYS A 563 15.60 3.19 -21.55
C LYS A 563 16.97 2.88 -20.94
N VAL A 564 18.03 3.52 -21.43
CA VAL A 564 19.39 3.38 -20.86
C VAL A 564 19.43 3.99 -19.46
N LYS A 565 18.90 5.21 -19.28
CA LYS A 565 18.84 5.87 -17.97
C LYS A 565 18.09 5.01 -16.94
N TYR A 566 16.90 4.54 -17.30
CA TYR A 566 16.08 3.67 -16.45
C TYR A 566 16.84 2.40 -16.06
N LYS A 567 17.41 1.67 -17.03
CA LYS A 567 18.19 0.46 -16.75
C LYS A 567 19.38 0.71 -15.82
N SER A 568 20.10 1.82 -16.01
CA SER A 568 21.23 2.18 -15.15
C SER A 568 20.79 2.46 -13.71
N THR A 569 19.69 3.18 -13.51
CA THR A 569 19.13 3.45 -12.17
C THR A 569 18.65 2.16 -11.51
N THR A 570 17.92 1.30 -12.25
CA THR A 570 17.43 0.03 -11.74
C THR A 570 18.57 -0.92 -11.37
N LEU A 571 19.63 -1.00 -12.19
CA LEU A 571 20.82 -1.81 -11.87
C LEU A 571 21.52 -1.29 -10.61
N PHE A 572 21.69 0.03 -10.49
CA PHE A 572 22.29 0.63 -9.31
C PHE A 572 21.48 0.31 -8.04
N ASN A 573 20.15 0.45 -8.09
CA ASN A 573 19.28 0.12 -6.95
C ASN A 573 19.43 -1.35 -6.54
N HIS A 574 19.37 -2.29 -7.50
CA HIS A 574 19.59 -3.72 -7.20
C HIS A 574 20.95 -4.00 -6.58
N VAL A 575 22.01 -3.33 -7.04
CA VAL A 575 23.33 -3.48 -6.42
C VAL A 575 23.29 -3.00 -4.98
N VAL A 576 22.72 -1.82 -4.71
CA VAL A 576 22.63 -1.31 -3.33
C VAL A 576 21.75 -2.21 -2.47
N ASP A 577 20.65 -2.75 -3.00
CA ASP A 577 19.77 -3.68 -2.28
C ASP A 577 20.49 -4.98 -1.93
N PHE A 578 21.21 -5.58 -2.89
CA PHE A 578 22.05 -6.76 -2.64
C PHE A 578 23.05 -6.50 -1.50
N PHE A 579 23.70 -5.33 -1.47
CA PHE A 579 24.64 -5.01 -0.41
C PHE A 579 23.96 -4.85 0.96
N ILE A 580 22.75 -4.29 1.03
CA ILE A 580 22.01 -4.14 2.29
C ILE A 580 21.44 -5.47 2.79
N GLU A 581 21.01 -6.35 1.88
CA GLU A 581 20.46 -7.65 2.25
C GLU A 581 21.57 -8.65 2.64
N THR A 582 22.75 -8.51 2.04
CA THR A 582 23.87 -9.45 2.23
C THR A 582 24.81 -9.05 3.36
N PHE A 583 24.98 -7.75 3.64
CA PHE A 583 25.93 -7.20 4.61
C PHE A 583 25.24 -6.28 5.60
#